data_AF-A0A9P4U0K9-F1
#
_entry.id   AF-A0A9P4U0K9-F1
#
_cell.length_a   1.000
_cell.length_b   1.000
_cell.length_c   1.000
_cell.angle_alpha   90.00
_cell.angle_beta   90.00
_cell.angle_gamma   90.00
#
_symmetry.space_group_name_H-M   'P 1'
#
loop_
_entity.id
_entity.type
_entity.pdbx_description
1 polymer ?
#
loop_
_entity_poly.entity_id
_entity_poly.type
_entity_poly.pdbx_seq_one_letter_code
_entity_poly.pdbx_strand_id
1 'polypeptide(L)'
;MTITARWKLAAKVDSSSKAVMATRLHFTLREEDPWHVTQEAFSIITTYVQADDQASPAETAMKLDKLSPRKRKMESGEKMEQDHGFLLEFWHLVVGIAKQIPSDHADQDQLVKLIAALSELFSEGNAATCHCHEGKHVSIWTHSDGLDDALRYSWSEPSDHEQDFGIFEPWISFNAFVSRMFGTTQAES
;
A
#
# COMPACT_ATOMS: atom_id res chain seq x y z
N MET A 1 6.47 -49.93 -52.82
CA MET A 1 7.47 -49.85 -51.74
C MET A 1 7.18 -48.61 -50.93
N THR A 2 6.86 -48.81 -49.66
CA THR A 2 6.15 -47.87 -48.77
C THR A 2 7.14 -47.40 -47.71
N ILE A 3 7.34 -46.09 -47.53
CA ILE A 3 7.75 -45.52 -46.23
C ILE A 3 7.12 -44.13 -46.07
N THR A 4 6.14 -44.06 -45.19
CA THR A 4 5.47 -42.86 -44.70
C THR A 4 6.15 -42.47 -43.38
N ALA A 5 6.65 -41.24 -43.22
CA ALA A 5 7.09 -40.73 -41.93
C ALA A 5 6.22 -39.54 -41.50
N ARG A 6 5.19 -39.86 -40.72
CA ARG A 6 4.37 -38.92 -39.93
C ARG A 6 5.19 -38.52 -38.69
N TRP A 7 5.49 -37.24 -38.53
CA TRP A 7 5.86 -36.69 -37.23
C TRP A 7 4.61 -36.07 -36.60
N LYS A 8 3.96 -36.83 -35.72
CA LYS A 8 3.05 -36.26 -34.71
C LYS A 8 3.91 -35.82 -33.54
N LEU A 9 4.18 -34.52 -33.40
CA LEU A 9 4.62 -33.99 -32.13
C LEU A 9 3.35 -33.74 -31.30
N ALA A 10 3.14 -34.61 -30.31
CA ALA A 10 2.05 -34.47 -29.36
C ALA A 10 2.28 -33.21 -28.53
N ALA A 11 1.35 -32.25 -28.65
CA ALA A 11 1.20 -31.19 -27.67
C ALA A 11 0.82 -31.82 -26.33
N LYS A 12 1.78 -31.93 -25.42
CA LYS A 12 1.52 -32.09 -24.00
C LYS A 12 1.73 -30.71 -23.37
N VAL A 13 0.69 -29.88 -23.45
CA VAL A 13 0.56 -28.74 -22.55
C VAL A 13 0.27 -29.35 -21.19
N ASP A 14 1.32 -29.53 -20.40
CA ASP A 14 1.19 -29.82 -18.98
C ASP A 14 0.71 -28.52 -18.32
N SER A 15 -0.61 -28.41 -18.20
CA SER A 15 -1.30 -27.45 -17.35
C SER A 15 -1.10 -27.85 -15.89
N SER A 16 0.15 -27.89 -15.45
CA SER A 16 0.47 -27.90 -14.03
C SER A 16 0.40 -26.45 -13.57
N SER A 17 -0.72 -26.13 -12.93
CA SER A 17 -0.95 -24.90 -12.20
C SER A 17 0.32 -24.47 -11.47
N LYS A 18 0.90 -23.34 -11.88
CA LYS A 18 1.78 -22.57 -11.01
C LYS A 18 0.92 -22.13 -9.82
N ALA A 19 0.87 -22.97 -8.79
CA ALA A 19 0.72 -22.44 -7.45
C ALA A 19 1.97 -21.57 -7.23
N VAL A 20 1.83 -20.28 -7.51
CA VAL A 20 2.76 -19.28 -7.00
C VAL A 20 2.58 -19.36 -5.49
N MET A 21 3.44 -20.11 -4.81
CA MET A 21 3.62 -19.92 -3.38
C MET A 21 4.11 -18.49 -3.24
N ALA A 22 3.21 -17.57 -2.89
CA ALA A 22 3.56 -16.19 -2.61
C ALA A 22 4.67 -16.23 -1.55
N THR A 23 5.87 -15.82 -1.94
CA THR A 23 6.99 -15.81 -1.01
C THR A 23 6.71 -14.68 -0.03
N ARG A 24 6.54 -15.02 1.24
CA ARG A 24 6.28 -14.01 2.27
C ARG A 24 7.44 -13.03 2.30
N LEU A 25 7.14 -11.76 2.03
CA LEU A 25 8.13 -10.69 2.05
C LEU A 25 8.62 -10.43 3.48
N HIS A 26 9.77 -9.78 3.62
CA HIS A 26 10.24 -9.30 4.91
C HIS A 26 10.26 -7.78 4.89
N PHE A 27 9.33 -7.17 5.63
CA PHE A 27 9.24 -5.73 5.74
C PHE A 27 10.08 -5.22 6.91
N THR A 28 10.73 -4.08 6.73
CA THR A 28 11.41 -3.34 7.79
C THR A 28 10.90 -1.91 7.88
N LEU A 29 10.74 -1.45 9.12
CA LEU A 29 10.55 -0.04 9.42
C LEU A 29 11.94 0.60 9.49
N ARG A 30 12.18 1.64 8.67
CA ARG A 30 13.53 2.20 8.46
C ARG A 30 13.92 3.30 9.47
N GLU A 31 13.05 3.60 10.42
CA GLU A 31 13.29 4.57 11.48
C GLU A 31 13.91 3.88 12.70
N GLU A 32 14.91 4.50 13.32
CA GLU A 32 15.62 3.93 14.49
C GLU A 32 14.76 3.95 15.77
N ASP A 33 13.92 4.98 15.94
CA ASP A 33 12.97 5.11 17.05
C ASP A 33 11.61 5.59 16.50
N PRO A 34 10.89 4.71 15.80
CA PRO A 34 9.63 5.07 15.18
C PRO A 34 8.59 5.36 16.24
N TRP A 35 7.78 6.39 16.00
CA TRP A 35 6.63 6.68 16.85
C TRP A 35 5.69 5.46 16.95
N HIS A 36 5.11 5.22 18.13
CA HIS A 36 4.33 3.99 18.38
C HIS A 36 3.15 3.83 17.41
N VAL A 37 2.53 4.93 16.99
CA VAL A 37 1.46 4.92 15.99
C VAL A 37 1.97 4.45 14.62
N THR A 38 3.18 4.87 14.22
CA THR A 38 3.85 4.39 13.00
C THR A 38 4.14 2.89 13.08
N GLN A 39 4.57 2.39 14.24
CA GLN A 39 4.80 0.96 14.46
C GLN A 39 3.50 0.15 14.34
N GLU A 40 2.41 0.65 14.94
CA GLU A 40 1.11 -0.02 14.88
C GLU A 40 0.54 -0.01 13.45
N ALA A 41 0.62 1.13 12.76
CA ALA A 41 0.22 1.24 11.35
C ALA A 41 1.05 0.31 10.46
N PHE A 42 2.36 0.26 10.65
CA PHE A 42 3.26 -0.63 9.91
C PHE A 42 2.86 -2.10 10.10
N SER A 43 2.60 -2.52 11.34
CA SER A 43 2.15 -3.88 11.65
C SER A 43 0.82 -4.22 10.98
N ILE A 44 -0.16 -3.31 11.02
CA ILE A 44 -1.47 -3.50 10.40
C ILE A 44 -1.32 -3.63 8.87
N ILE A 45 -0.61 -2.70 8.22
CA ILE A 45 -0.45 -2.67 6.77
C ILE A 45 0.30 -3.93 6.29
N THR A 46 1.44 -4.24 6.89
CA THR A 46 2.27 -5.38 6.46
C THR A 46 1.58 -6.72 6.72
N THR A 47 0.82 -6.84 7.81
CA THR A 47 0.00 -8.04 8.05
C THR A 47 -1.09 -8.20 7.00
N TYR A 48 -1.77 -7.11 6.63
CA TYR A 48 -2.82 -7.14 5.62
C TYR A 48 -2.26 -7.45 4.22
N VAL A 49 -1.17 -6.80 3.83
CA VAL A 49 -0.55 -6.97 2.50
C VAL A 49 -0.07 -8.41 2.29
N GLN A 50 0.38 -9.08 3.36
CA GLN A 50 0.79 -10.49 3.33
C GLN A 50 -0.31 -11.48 3.66
N ALA A 51 -1.49 -10.99 4.04
CA ALA A 51 -2.63 -11.86 4.13
C ALA A 51 -2.97 -12.28 2.70
N ASP A 52 -3.30 -13.56 2.52
CA ASP A 52 -3.94 -14.00 1.28
C ASP A 52 -5.23 -13.19 1.07
N ASP A 53 -5.97 -13.44 -0.02
CA ASP A 53 -7.22 -12.75 -0.38
C ASP A 53 -8.40 -12.90 0.64
N GLN A 54 -8.11 -13.33 1.88
CA GLN A 54 -9.05 -13.47 2.99
C GLN A 54 -9.18 -12.21 3.86
N ALA A 55 -8.21 -11.29 3.84
CA ALA A 55 -8.29 -10.08 4.65
C ALA A 55 -9.16 -9.00 3.97
N SER A 56 -10.10 -8.42 4.73
CA SER A 56 -10.94 -7.34 4.22
C SER A 56 -10.18 -6.01 4.16
N PRO A 57 -10.09 -5.35 2.98
CA PRO A 57 -9.51 -4.02 2.85
C PRO A 57 -10.25 -3.00 3.73
N ALA A 58 -11.59 -3.04 3.74
CA ALA A 58 -12.43 -2.11 4.50
C ALA A 58 -12.24 -2.25 6.02
N GLU A 59 -12.19 -3.48 6.55
CA GLU A 59 -11.94 -3.70 7.98
C GLU A 59 -10.55 -3.24 8.39
N THR A 60 -9.56 -3.41 7.51
CA THR A 60 -8.18 -2.97 7.74
C THR A 60 -8.09 -1.44 7.70
N ALA A 61 -8.73 -0.80 6.73
CA ALA A 61 -8.85 0.65 6.66
C ALA A 61 -9.50 1.22 7.94
N MET A 62 -10.56 0.58 8.46
CA MET A 62 -11.16 0.97 9.74
C MET A 62 -10.22 0.80 10.94
N LYS A 63 -9.31 -0.18 10.94
CA LYS A 63 -8.29 -0.32 11.99
C LYS A 63 -7.27 0.82 11.92
N LEU A 64 -6.81 1.16 10.72
CA LEU A 64 -5.89 2.29 10.51
C LEU A 64 -6.54 3.64 10.85
N ASP A 65 -7.80 3.82 10.50
CA ASP A 65 -8.55 5.02 10.82
C ASP A 65 -8.66 5.27 12.34
N LYS A 66 -8.73 4.21 13.15
CA LYS A 66 -8.69 4.33 14.63
C LYS A 66 -7.36 4.85 15.16
N LEU A 67 -6.29 4.80 14.37
CA LEU A 67 -4.99 5.40 14.71
C LEU A 67 -4.93 6.90 14.45
N SER A 68 -5.97 7.50 13.87
CA SER A 68 -6.00 8.95 13.64
C SER A 68 -5.96 9.74 14.95
N PRO A 69 -5.40 10.97 14.96
CA PRO A 69 -5.17 11.75 16.18
C PRO A 69 -6.43 11.95 17.03
N ARG A 70 -7.60 12.05 16.37
CA ARG A 70 -8.90 12.31 17.00
C ARG A 70 -9.65 11.05 17.45
N LYS A 71 -9.23 9.86 16.99
CA LYS A 71 -9.90 8.58 17.28
C LYS A 71 -9.07 7.70 18.21
N ARG A 72 -7.74 7.81 18.16
CA ARG A 72 -6.84 7.02 18.99
C ARG A 72 -6.91 7.43 20.45
N LYS A 73 -6.62 6.47 21.33
CA LYS A 73 -6.46 6.76 22.75
C LYS A 73 -5.07 7.36 22.99
N MET A 74 -5.03 8.60 23.45
CA MET A 74 -3.79 9.29 23.79
C MET A 74 -3.16 8.69 25.06
N GLU A 75 -1.84 8.57 25.08
CA GLU A 75 -1.10 8.23 26.28
C GLU A 75 -0.97 9.43 27.23
N SER A 76 -0.69 9.16 28.51
CA SER A 76 -0.55 10.21 29.52
C SER A 76 0.63 11.13 29.21
N GLY A 77 0.36 12.41 28.95
CA GLY A 77 1.38 13.41 28.61
C GLY A 77 1.64 13.57 27.12
N GLU A 78 0.97 12.79 26.28
CA GLU A 78 1.05 12.90 24.84
C GLU A 78 0.24 14.12 24.33
N LYS A 79 0.82 14.87 23.39
CA LYS A 79 0.12 15.98 22.72
C LYS A 79 -0.47 15.48 21.42
N MET A 80 -1.73 15.82 21.17
CA MET A 80 -2.38 15.52 19.90
C MET A 80 -1.68 16.28 18.77
N GLU A 81 -1.18 15.52 17.81
CA GLU A 81 -0.61 15.98 16.55
C GLU A 81 -1.68 16.62 15.66
N GLN A 82 -1.22 17.43 14.71
CA GLN A 82 -2.11 17.97 13.68
C GLN A 82 -2.46 16.89 12.66
N ASP A 83 -3.70 16.90 12.17
CA ASP A 83 -4.20 15.91 11.20
C ASP A 83 -3.25 15.80 9.97
N HIS A 84 -2.76 16.92 9.43
CA HIS A 84 -1.81 16.94 8.31
C HIS A 84 -0.46 16.28 8.64
N GLY A 85 0.09 16.53 9.84
CA GLY A 85 1.36 15.93 10.25
C GLY A 85 1.25 14.40 10.36
N PHE A 86 0.15 13.92 10.95
CA PHE A 86 -0.17 12.49 10.98
C PHE A 86 -0.26 11.89 9.58
N LEU A 87 -1.01 12.53 8.67
CA LEU A 87 -1.19 12.03 7.31
C LEU A 87 0.12 11.97 6.54
N LEU A 88 0.96 12.99 6.65
CA LEU A 88 2.26 13.02 5.97
C LEU A 88 3.15 11.84 6.41
N GLU A 89 3.25 11.59 7.72
CA GLU A 89 4.00 10.44 8.25
C GLU A 89 3.39 9.09 7.82
N PHE A 90 2.06 9.00 7.84
CA PHE A 90 1.34 7.82 7.34
C PHE A 90 1.65 7.54 5.86
N TRP A 91 1.67 8.57 5.01
CA TRP A 91 1.96 8.41 3.60
C TRP A 91 3.43 8.06 3.35
N HIS A 92 4.37 8.63 4.10
CA HIS A 92 5.78 8.21 4.05
C HIS A 92 5.93 6.73 4.42
N LEU A 93 5.21 6.25 5.43
CA LEU A 93 5.17 4.85 5.81
C LEU A 93 4.66 3.96 4.66
N VAL A 94 3.52 4.31 4.06
CA VAL A 94 2.94 3.58 2.91
C VAL A 94 3.94 3.50 1.76
N VAL A 95 4.56 4.62 1.39
CA VAL A 95 5.57 4.66 0.32
C VAL A 95 6.80 3.83 0.68
N GLY A 96 7.23 3.86 1.94
CA GLY A 96 8.33 3.05 2.47
C GLY A 96 8.05 1.55 2.37
N ILE A 97 6.80 1.13 2.59
CA ILE A 97 6.35 -0.26 2.40
C ILE A 97 6.31 -0.60 0.90
N ALA A 98 5.71 0.25 0.07
CA ALA A 98 5.60 0.03 -1.38
C ALA A 98 6.96 -0.18 -2.07
N LYS A 99 7.99 0.56 -1.62
CA LYS A 99 9.39 0.42 -2.08
C LYS A 99 10.02 -0.93 -1.76
N GLN A 100 9.49 -1.69 -0.80
CA GLN A 100 10.01 -3.00 -0.39
C GLN A 100 9.32 -4.16 -1.10
N ILE A 101 8.19 -3.90 -1.78
CA ILE A 101 7.44 -4.92 -2.51
C ILE A 101 7.98 -4.99 -3.94
N PRO A 102 8.40 -6.15 -4.47
CA PRO A 102 8.83 -6.26 -5.87
C PRO A 102 7.74 -5.76 -6.83
N SER A 103 8.15 -5.08 -7.90
CA SER A 103 7.23 -4.37 -8.81
C SER A 103 6.17 -5.25 -9.49
N ASP A 104 6.43 -6.55 -9.61
CA ASP A 104 5.58 -7.58 -10.20
C ASP A 104 4.86 -8.47 -9.16
N HIS A 105 5.02 -8.16 -7.87
CA HIS A 105 4.40 -8.93 -6.79
C HIS A 105 2.95 -8.51 -6.53
N ALA A 106 2.07 -9.49 -6.24
CA ALA A 106 0.64 -9.26 -6.01
C ALA A 106 0.34 -8.36 -4.79
N ASP A 107 1.24 -8.35 -3.80
CA ASP A 107 1.21 -7.46 -2.63
C ASP A 107 1.16 -5.96 -3.03
N GLN A 108 1.65 -5.58 -4.22
CA GLN A 108 1.46 -4.22 -4.75
C GLN A 108 -0.03 -3.90 -4.91
N ASP A 109 -0.79 -4.85 -5.48
CA ASP A 109 -2.22 -4.68 -5.71
C ASP A 109 -3.00 -4.71 -4.39
N GLN A 110 -2.58 -5.53 -3.42
CA GLN A 110 -3.18 -5.52 -2.08
C GLN A 110 -3.02 -4.16 -1.40
N LEU A 111 -1.81 -3.58 -1.44
CA LEU A 111 -1.57 -2.25 -0.88
C LEU A 111 -2.46 -1.19 -1.54
N VAL A 112 -2.61 -1.23 -2.87
CA VAL A 112 -3.50 -0.31 -3.60
C VAL A 112 -4.96 -0.48 -3.17
N LYS A 113 -5.47 -1.71 -3.00
CA LYS A 113 -6.82 -1.96 -2.48
C LYS A 113 -7.04 -1.35 -1.09
N LEU A 114 -6.03 -1.41 -0.22
CA LEU A 114 -6.10 -0.80 1.11
C LEU A 114 -6.19 0.73 1.04
N ILE A 115 -5.40 1.37 0.16
CA ILE A 115 -5.46 2.82 -0.02
C ILE A 115 -6.81 3.26 -0.61
N ALA A 116 -7.36 2.48 -1.54
CA ALA A 116 -8.70 2.71 -2.06
C ALA A 116 -9.75 2.63 -0.93
N ALA A 117 -9.71 1.60 -0.10
CA ALA A 117 -10.62 1.45 1.03
C ALA A 117 -10.50 2.58 2.07
N LEU A 118 -9.29 3.07 2.35
CA LEU A 118 -9.09 4.27 3.19
C LEU A 118 -9.75 5.51 2.58
N SER A 119 -9.67 5.65 1.26
CA SER A 119 -10.31 6.75 0.52
C SER A 119 -11.83 6.61 0.47
N GLU A 120 -12.38 5.39 0.54
CA GLU A 120 -13.82 5.13 0.64
C GLU A 120 -14.39 5.49 2.02
N LEU A 121 -13.61 5.43 3.10
CA LEU A 121 -14.02 5.93 4.42
C LEU A 121 -14.38 7.42 4.41
N PHE A 122 -13.96 8.16 3.38
CA PHE A 122 -14.44 9.52 3.12
C PHE A 122 -15.83 9.53 2.44
N SER A 123 -16.09 8.61 1.51
CA SER A 123 -17.30 8.57 0.68
C SER A 123 -18.50 7.99 1.43
N GLU A 124 -18.25 7.00 2.29
CA GLU A 124 -19.24 6.47 3.21
C GLU A 124 -19.32 7.37 4.44
N GLY A 125 -20.27 8.30 4.45
CA GLY A 125 -20.55 9.19 5.59
C GLY A 125 -20.90 8.43 6.87
N ASN A 126 -19.91 7.85 7.53
CA ASN A 126 -20.04 7.17 8.80
C ASN A 126 -19.95 8.20 9.92
N ALA A 127 -21.12 8.54 10.44
CA ALA A 127 -21.36 9.47 11.52
C ALA A 127 -20.78 8.97 12.86
N ALA A 128 -19.45 8.95 13.00
CA ALA A 128 -18.76 8.83 14.28
C ALA A 128 -18.11 10.18 14.65
N THR A 129 -18.57 10.71 15.77
CA THR A 129 -18.45 12.06 16.30
C THR A 129 -17.03 12.64 16.38
N CYS A 130 -16.83 13.81 15.76
CA CYS A 130 -15.90 14.83 16.24
C CYS A 130 -16.53 16.22 16.03
N HIS A 131 -16.57 17.03 17.08
CA HIS A 131 -17.13 18.38 17.05
C HIS A 131 -16.11 19.36 16.47
N CYS A 132 -16.26 19.73 15.20
CA CYS A 132 -15.77 21.01 14.69
C CYS A 132 -16.94 21.84 14.16
N HIS A 133 -16.79 23.16 14.34
CA HIS A 133 -17.70 24.23 13.94
C HIS A 133 -18.47 23.88 12.65
N GLU A 134 -19.80 23.96 12.68
CA GLU A 134 -20.73 23.76 11.53
C GLU A 134 -21.20 22.33 11.19
N GLY A 135 -20.84 21.29 11.96
CA GLY A 135 -21.60 20.03 11.95
C GLY A 135 -21.48 19.18 10.67
N LYS A 136 -20.41 19.35 9.88
CA LYS A 136 -20.07 18.46 8.76
C LYS A 136 -18.90 17.56 9.14
N HIS A 137 -19.10 16.26 8.98
CA HIS A 137 -18.08 15.22 9.15
C HIS A 137 -17.05 15.34 8.02
N VAL A 138 -15.77 15.49 8.36
CA VAL A 138 -14.67 15.42 7.39
C VAL A 138 -13.74 14.31 7.85
N SER A 139 -13.65 13.24 7.07
CA SER A 139 -12.64 12.19 7.28
C SER A 139 -11.25 12.79 7.11
N ILE A 140 -10.25 12.46 7.94
CA ILE A 140 -8.89 12.96 7.69
C ILE A 140 -8.30 12.39 6.38
N TRP A 141 -8.89 11.31 5.86
CA TRP A 141 -8.50 10.68 4.60
C TRP A 141 -9.02 11.44 3.37
N THR A 142 -9.77 12.53 3.57
CA THR A 142 -10.33 13.35 2.49
C THR A 142 -9.21 13.97 1.64
N HIS A 143 -9.39 13.94 0.32
CA HIS A 143 -8.45 14.50 -0.68
C HIS A 143 -7.03 13.92 -0.66
N SER A 144 -6.78 12.86 0.10
CA SER A 144 -5.44 12.32 0.32
C SER A 144 -4.45 13.41 0.72
N ASP A 145 -4.88 14.36 1.55
CA ASP A 145 -4.04 15.50 1.96
C ASP A 145 -2.67 15.00 2.45
N GLY A 146 -1.59 15.53 1.87
CA GLY A 146 -0.21 15.15 2.15
C GLY A 146 0.33 13.95 1.35
N LEU A 147 -0.51 13.24 0.57
CA LEU A 147 -0.04 12.14 -0.30
C LEU A 147 0.85 12.67 -1.42
N ASP A 148 0.46 13.79 -2.06
CA ASP A 148 1.25 14.43 -3.11
C ASP A 148 2.63 14.86 -2.59
N ASP A 149 2.67 15.42 -1.39
CA ASP A 149 3.90 15.78 -0.70
C ASP A 149 4.76 14.54 -0.41
N ALA A 150 4.17 13.49 0.17
CA ALA A 150 4.90 12.25 0.47
C ALA A 150 5.45 11.56 -0.78
N LEU A 151 4.69 11.54 -1.88
CA LEU A 151 5.14 11.01 -3.18
C LEU A 151 6.30 11.85 -3.73
N ARG A 152 6.19 13.18 -3.67
CA ARG A 152 7.22 14.10 -4.13
C ARG A 152 8.51 13.98 -3.32
N TYR A 153 8.41 13.93 -1.99
CA TYR A 153 9.59 13.78 -1.12
C TYR A 153 10.23 12.39 -1.24
N SER A 154 9.44 11.38 -1.58
CA SER A 154 9.92 10.03 -1.81
C SER A 154 10.49 9.80 -3.20
N TRP A 155 10.34 10.75 -4.12
CA TRP A 155 10.88 10.67 -5.48
C TRP A 155 12.41 10.82 -5.45
N SER A 156 13.10 9.69 -5.40
CA SER A 156 14.56 9.62 -5.42
C SER A 156 14.98 8.76 -6.60
N GLU A 157 15.15 9.40 -7.76
CA GLU A 157 15.68 8.75 -8.96
C GLU A 157 17.16 8.37 -8.75
N PRO A 158 17.53 7.10 -9.01
CA PRO A 158 18.93 6.69 -9.02
C PRO A 158 19.75 7.47 -10.06
N SER A 159 21.02 7.72 -9.78
CA SER A 159 21.88 8.43 -10.73
C SER A 159 22.41 7.53 -11.85
N ASP A 160 22.81 8.13 -12.98
CA ASP A 160 23.52 7.41 -14.06
C ASP A 160 24.90 6.86 -13.64
N HIS A 161 25.34 7.16 -12.42
CA HIS A 161 26.61 6.75 -11.85
C HIS A 161 26.49 5.61 -10.84
N GLU A 162 25.27 5.07 -10.62
CA GLU A 162 25.10 3.91 -9.76
C GLU A 162 25.84 2.70 -10.34
N GLN A 163 26.62 2.04 -9.49
CA GLN A 163 27.37 0.83 -9.86
C GLN A 163 26.55 -0.43 -9.58
N ASP A 164 25.49 -0.32 -8.79
CA ASP A 164 24.63 -1.42 -8.36
C ASP A 164 23.20 -1.23 -8.88
N PHE A 165 22.71 -2.21 -9.63
CA PHE A 165 21.34 -2.24 -10.11
C PHE A 165 20.31 -2.43 -8.98
N GLY A 166 20.71 -2.96 -7.83
CA GLY A 166 19.83 -3.11 -6.66
C GLY A 166 19.27 -1.78 -6.15
N ILE A 167 19.95 -0.66 -6.41
CA ILE A 167 19.48 0.69 -6.05
C ILE A 167 18.24 1.10 -6.87
N PHE A 168 18.06 0.53 -8.07
CA PHE A 168 16.90 0.79 -8.92
C PHE A 168 15.66 0.02 -8.46
N GLU A 169 15.79 -1.12 -7.76
CA GLU A 169 14.64 -1.95 -7.39
C GLU A 169 13.60 -1.17 -6.55
N PRO A 170 13.96 -0.45 -5.47
CA PRO A 170 13.00 0.34 -4.71
C PRO A 170 12.35 1.45 -5.55
N TRP A 171 13.11 2.05 -6.47
CA TRP A 171 12.59 3.09 -7.36
C TRP A 171 11.59 2.53 -8.39
N ILE A 172 11.89 1.37 -8.98
CA ILE A 172 10.98 0.66 -9.90
C ILE A 172 9.70 0.24 -9.14
N SER A 173 9.84 -0.35 -7.96
CA SER A 173 8.72 -0.75 -7.10
C SER A 173 7.81 0.43 -6.74
N PHE A 174 8.40 1.57 -6.38
CA PHE A 174 7.65 2.79 -6.11
C PHE A 174 6.87 3.28 -7.33
N ASN A 175 7.50 3.36 -8.50
CA ASN A 175 6.82 3.77 -9.73
C ASN A 175 5.71 2.81 -10.13
N ALA A 176 5.92 1.51 -9.93
CA ALA A 176 4.92 0.49 -10.20
C ALA A 176 3.72 0.60 -9.25
N PHE A 177 3.93 0.95 -7.97
CA PHE A 177 2.88 1.26 -7.01
C PHE A 177 2.07 2.49 -7.44
N VAL A 178 2.76 3.61 -7.70
CA VAL A 178 2.14 4.89 -8.11
C VAL A 178 1.31 4.71 -9.39
N SER A 179 1.86 3.98 -10.37
CA SER A 179 1.16 3.70 -11.63
C SER A 179 -0.13 2.92 -11.42
N ARG A 180 -0.17 1.96 -10.48
CA ARG A 180 -1.40 1.21 -10.15
C ARG A 180 -2.42 2.07 -9.41
N MET A 181 -1.95 2.90 -8.48
CA MET A 181 -2.81 3.78 -7.69
C MET A 181 -3.57 4.77 -8.57
N PHE A 182 -2.94 5.33 -9.61
CA PHE A 182 -3.57 6.30 -10.52
C PHE A 182 -4.08 5.69 -11.83
N GLY A 183 -3.59 4.51 -12.21
CA GLY A 183 -4.01 3.81 -13.42
C GLY A 183 -5.34 3.07 -13.27
N THR A 184 -5.67 2.61 -12.06
CA THR A 184 -6.97 1.96 -11.77
C THR A 184 -8.15 2.95 -11.78
N THR A 185 -7.88 4.24 -11.60
CA THR A 185 -8.91 5.30 -11.58
C THR A 185 -9.51 5.62 -12.96
N GLN A 186 -8.94 5.12 -14.06
CA GLN A 186 -9.40 5.43 -15.43
C GLN A 186 -10.19 4.30 -16.13
N ALA A 187 -10.48 3.19 -15.46
CA ALA A 187 -11.16 2.06 -16.09
C ALA A 187 -12.70 2.11 -16.01
N GLU A 188 -13.30 3.07 -15.31
CA GLU A 188 -14.76 3.17 -15.10
C GLU A 188 -15.32 4.58 -15.35
N SER A 189 -14.92 5.23 -16.45
CA SER A 189 -15.57 6.45 -16.96
C SER A 189 -16.18 6.26 -18.34
#